data_AF-A0A6N6TFF8-F1
#
_entry.id   AF-A0A6N6TFF8-F1
#
_cell.length_a   1.000
_cell.length_b   1.000
_cell.length_c   1.000
_cell.angle_alpha   90.00
_cell.angle_beta   90.00
_cell.angle_gamma   90.00
#
_symmetry.space_group_name_H-M   'P 1'
#
loop_
_entity.id
_entity.type
_entity.pdbx_description
1 polymer ?
#
loop_
_entity_poly.entity_id
_entity_poly.type
_entity_poly.pdbx_seq_one_letter_code
_entity_poly.pdbx_strand_id
1 'polypeptide(L)'
;MERCPVCRARFRDEAICHRCGVDLNPLLAIEAEAAAWEREAVTLLAAGAWIEARRATERALALRHSPLAAAARDFAGRELVAEERQRFERLLQ
;
A
#
# COMPACT_ATOMS: atom_id res chain seq x y z
N MET A 1 -0.20 -3.83 -13.63
CA MET A 1 -0.80 -5.01 -14.27
C MET A 1 0.13 -5.51 -15.35
N GLU A 2 0.38 -6.81 -15.44
CA GLU A 2 1.27 -7.37 -16.49
C GLU A 2 0.50 -8.04 -17.64
N ARG A 3 -0.71 -8.55 -17.35
CA ARG A 3 -1.56 -9.27 -18.30
C ARG A 3 -3.02 -8.94 -18.05
N CYS A 4 -3.81 -8.96 -19.12
CA CYS A 4 -5.27 -8.87 -19.04
C CYS A 4 -5.82 -10.07 -18.23
N PRO A 5 -6.64 -9.84 -17.19
CA PRO A 5 -7.18 -10.93 -16.38
C PRO A 5 -8.20 -11.79 -17.13
N VAL A 6 -8.83 -11.25 -18.17
CA VAL A 6 -9.85 -11.95 -18.98
C VAL A 6 -9.20 -12.89 -20.00
N CYS A 7 -8.32 -12.36 -20.87
CA CYS A 7 -7.78 -13.12 -22.00
C CYS A 7 -6.28 -13.45 -21.89
N ARG A 8 -5.62 -13.04 -20.80
CA ARG A 8 -4.19 -13.25 -20.50
C ARG A 8 -3.20 -12.65 -21.52
N ALA A 9 -3.67 -11.82 -22.45
CA ALA A 9 -2.80 -11.05 -23.33
C ALA A 9 -1.89 -10.13 -22.51
N ARG A 10 -0.67 -9.88 -23.00
CA ARG A 10 0.27 -8.94 -22.36
C ARG A 10 -0.36 -7.55 -22.31
N PHE A 11 -0.26 -6.89 -21.16
CA PHE A 11 -0.70 -5.50 -21.02
C PHE A 11 0.24 -4.56 -21.78
N ARG A 12 -0.31 -3.55 -22.45
CA ARG A 12 0.43 -2.60 -23.30
C ARG A 12 0.20 -1.14 -22.88
N ASP A 13 -0.08 -0.91 -21.61
CA ASP A 13 -0.35 0.43 -21.05
C ASP A 13 -1.55 1.14 -21.69
N GLU A 14 -2.49 0.37 -22.26
CA GLU A 14 -3.74 0.84 -22.85
C GLU A 14 -4.93 0.42 -21.97
N ALA A 15 -5.89 1.34 -21.79
CA ALA A 15 -7.10 1.08 -21.02
C ALA A 15 -7.96 -0.05 -21.60
N ILE A 16 -8.04 -0.17 -22.92
CA ILE A 16 -8.80 -1.24 -23.58
C ILE A 16 -7.85 -2.36 -23.96
N CYS A 17 -8.21 -3.60 -23.63
CA CYS A 17 -7.39 -4.74 -24.05
C CYS A 17 -7.45 -4.92 -25.58
N HIS A 18 -6.32 -4.74 -26.26
CA HIS A 18 -6.19 -4.97 -27.71
C HIS A 18 -6.65 -6.34 -28.22
N ARG A 19 -6.74 -7.37 -27.36
CA ARG A 19 -7.16 -8.72 -27.75
C ARG A 19 -8.65 -8.98 -27.55
N CYS A 20 -9.17 -8.70 -26.36
CA CYS A 20 -10.55 -9.06 -25.99
C CYS A 20 -11.47 -7.86 -25.80
N GLY A 21 -10.98 -6.64 -25.97
CA GLY A 21 -11.78 -5.42 -25.87
C GLY A 21 -12.28 -5.06 -24.48
N VAL A 22 -11.89 -5.79 -23.43
CA VAL A 22 -12.30 -5.45 -22.06
C VAL A 22 -11.71 -4.13 -21.64
N ASP A 23 -12.52 -3.30 -20.97
CA ASP A 23 -12.04 -2.10 -20.30
C ASP A 23 -11.30 -2.47 -19.00
N LEU A 24 -10.04 -2.08 -18.92
CA LEU A 24 -9.13 -2.30 -17.81
C LEU A 24 -9.03 -1.07 -16.90
N ASN A 25 -9.64 0.07 -17.25
CA ASN A 25 -9.58 1.31 -16.45
C ASN A 25 -9.91 1.09 -14.97
N PRO A 26 -10.97 0.35 -14.58
CA PRO A 26 -11.29 0.15 -13.17
C PRO A 26 -10.15 -0.54 -12.40
N LEU A 27 -9.49 -1.51 -13.02
CA LEU A 27 -8.38 -2.24 -12.42
C LEU A 27 -7.11 -1.38 -12.35
N LEU A 28 -6.85 -0.58 -13.38
CA LEU A 28 -5.74 0.37 -13.40
C LEU A 28 -5.91 1.46 -12.33
N ALA A 29 -7.15 1.93 -12.12
CA ALA A 29 -7.47 2.87 -11.06
C ALA A 29 -7.19 2.28 -9.67
N ILE A 30 -7.60 1.03 -9.41
CA ILE A 30 -7.29 0.31 -8.16
C ILE A 30 -5.78 0.20 -7.96
N GLU A 31 -5.01 -0.15 -9.00
CA GLU A 31 -3.56 -0.26 -8.90
C GLU A 31 -2.87 1.09 -8.62
N ALA A 32 -3.37 2.17 -9.23
CA ALA A 32 -2.87 3.52 -9.02
C ALA A 32 -3.18 4.03 -7.61
N GLU A 33 -4.38 3.75 -7.10
CA GLU A 33 -4.78 4.09 -5.73
C GLU A 33 -3.95 3.31 -4.70
N ALA A 34 -3.75 2.01 -4.90
CA ALA A 34 -2.88 1.21 -4.03
C ALA A 34 -1.45 1.79 -3.97
N ALA A 35 -0.90 2.19 -5.13
CA ALA A 35 0.42 2.82 -5.19
C ALA A 35 0.46 4.21 -4.52
N ALA A 36 -0.65 4.96 -4.55
CA ALA A 36 -0.76 6.23 -3.83
C ALA A 36 -0.72 6.02 -2.31
N TRP A 37 -1.48 5.05 -1.80
CA TRP A 37 -1.45 4.69 -0.38
C TRP A 37 -0.08 4.17 0.08
N GLU A 38 0.64 3.42 -0.77
CA GLU A 38 2.01 3.00 -0.48
C GLU A 38 2.97 4.20 -0.34
N ARG A 39 2.91 5.17 -1.26
CA ARG A 39 3.74 6.38 -1.17
C ARG A 39 3.41 7.20 0.07
N GLU A 40 2.12 7.36 0.38
CA GLU A 40 1.67 8.06 1.59
C GLU A 40 2.18 7.37 2.86
N ALA A 41 2.10 6.05 2.93
CA ALA A 41 2.63 5.28 4.06
C ALA A 41 4.13 5.53 4.27
N VAL A 42 4.93 5.58 3.20
CA VAL A 42 6.37 5.86 3.29
C VAL A 42 6.63 7.28 3.82
N THR A 43 5.86 8.27 3.36
CA THR A 43 5.95 9.66 3.87
C THR A 43 5.62 9.73 5.36
N LEU A 44 4.54 9.05 5.79
CA LEU A 44 4.12 9.01 7.20
C LEU A 44 5.12 8.29 8.09
N LEU A 45 5.74 7.20 7.60
CA LEU A 45 6.84 6.53 8.30
C LEU A 45 8.03 7.46 8.51
N ALA A 46 8.42 8.22 7.49
CA ALA A 46 9.52 9.18 7.60
C ALA A 46 9.21 10.31 8.60
N ALA A 47 7.93 10.65 8.78
CA ALA A 47 7.46 11.64 9.74
C ALA A 47 7.26 11.09 11.17
N GLY A 48 7.43 9.78 11.39
CA GLY A 48 7.15 9.15 12.68
C GLY A 48 5.65 9.00 13.00
N ALA A 49 4.76 9.20 12.03
CA ALA A 49 3.32 9.09 12.20
C ALA A 49 2.88 7.61 12.09
N TRP A 50 3.22 6.80 13.11
CA TRP A 50 3.12 5.34 13.02
C TRP A 50 1.70 4.81 12.82
N ILE A 51 0.71 5.41 13.47
CA ILE A 51 -0.70 4.97 13.40
C ILE A 51 -1.25 5.26 11.99
N GLU A 52 -1.02 6.46 11.48
CA GLU A 52 -1.43 6.89 10.15
C GLU A 52 -0.73 6.08 9.07
N ALA A 53 0.59 5.87 9.22
CA ALA A 53 1.37 5.03 8.32
C ALA A 53 0.77 3.61 8.25
N ARG A 54 0.47 3.01 9.42
CA ARG A 54 -0.15 1.69 9.48
C ARG A 54 -1.50 1.67 8.75
N ARG A 55 -2.37 2.65 8.98
CA ARG A 55 -3.67 2.75 8.28
C ARG A 55 -3.51 2.90 6.76
N ALA A 56 -2.54 3.70 6.31
CA ALA A 56 -2.25 3.85 4.89
C ALA A 56 -1.79 2.52 4.26
N THR A 57 -0.92 1.76 4.94
CA THR A 57 -0.52 0.42 4.47
C THR A 57 -1.67 -0.57 4.43
N GLU A 58 -2.59 -0.53 5.40
CA GLU A 58 -3.78 -1.38 5.42
C GLU A 58 -4.72 -1.06 4.24
N ARG A 59 -4.88 0.22 3.88
CA ARG A 59 -5.63 0.64 2.68
C ARG A 59 -4.97 0.13 1.39
N ALA A 60 -3.65 0.26 1.26
CA ALA A 60 -2.92 -0.28 0.12
C ALA A 60 -3.13 -1.80 -0.03
N LEU A 61 -2.98 -2.54 1.08
CA LEU A 61 -3.12 -4.00 1.11
C LEU A 61 -4.55 -4.49 0.82
N ALA A 62 -5.57 -3.70 1.18
CA ALA A 62 -6.96 -4.01 0.86
C ALA A 62 -7.24 -3.95 -0.66
N LEU A 63 -6.51 -3.09 -1.39
CA LEU A 63 -6.64 -2.93 -2.83
C LEU A 63 -5.77 -3.93 -3.60
N ARG A 64 -4.54 -4.13 -3.16
CA ARG A 64 -3.57 -5.01 -3.82
C ARG A 64 -2.55 -5.53 -2.82
N HIS A 65 -2.25 -6.83 -2.90
CA HIS A 65 -1.12 -7.38 -2.17
C HIS A 65 0.20 -6.69 -2.60
N SER A 66 0.96 -6.21 -1.63
CA SER A 66 2.23 -5.53 -1.85
C SER A 66 3.23 -5.90 -0.77
N PRO A 67 4.37 -6.52 -1.12
CA PRO A 67 5.42 -6.85 -0.14
C PRO A 67 5.93 -5.61 0.60
N LEU A 68 6.02 -4.47 -0.10
CA LEU A 68 6.42 -3.20 0.51
C LEU A 68 5.40 -2.73 1.54
N ALA A 69 4.10 -2.73 1.19
CA ALA A 69 3.04 -2.31 2.11
C ALA A 69 2.98 -3.22 3.36
N ALA A 70 3.15 -4.54 3.18
CA ALA A 70 3.22 -5.49 4.29
C ALA A 70 4.40 -5.20 5.23
N ALA A 71 5.60 -5.03 4.68
CA ALA A 71 6.79 -4.69 5.45
C ALA A 71 6.65 -3.34 6.19
N ALA A 72 6.09 -2.33 5.52
CA ALA A 72 5.82 -1.01 6.09
C ALA A 72 4.82 -1.08 7.26
N ARG A 73 3.76 -1.89 7.14
CA ARG A 73 2.76 -2.09 8.20
C ARG A 73 3.38 -2.69 9.46
N ASP A 74 4.22 -3.70 9.25
CA ASP A 74 4.87 -4.42 10.34
C ASP A 74 5.93 -3.54 11.02
N PHE A 75 6.69 -2.77 10.24
CA PHE A 75 7.62 -1.76 10.75
C PHE A 75 6.91 -0.71 11.60
N ALA A 76 5.85 -0.07 11.07
CA ALA A 76 5.06 0.92 11.81
C ALA A 76 4.53 0.37 13.14
N GLY A 77 4.08 -0.89 13.15
CA GLY A 77 3.60 -1.54 14.37
C GLY A 77 4.69 -1.74 15.43
N ARG A 78 5.91 -2.10 15.02
CA ARG A 78 7.03 -2.26 15.95
C ARG A 78 7.48 -0.93 16.54
N GLU A 79 7.61 0.10 15.71
CA GLU A 79 8.04 1.43 16.17
C GLU A 79 7.01 2.07 17.11
N LEU A 80 5.71 1.92 16.84
CA LEU A 80 4.66 2.40 17.75
C LEU A 80 4.78 1.79 19.15
N VAL A 81 4.98 0.47 19.24
CA VAL A 81 5.14 -0.21 20.53
C VAL A 81 6.42 0.23 21.23
N ALA A 82 7.51 0.42 20.49
CA ALA A 82 8.77 0.90 21.03
C ALA A 82 8.66 2.33 21.60
N GLU A 83 8.00 3.24 20.88
CA GLU A 83 7.78 4.62 21.32
C GLU A 83 6.91 4.68 22.59
N GLU A 84 5.78 3.96 22.60
CA GLU A 84 4.90 3.93 23.76
C GLU A 84 5.60 3.34 24.99
N ARG A 85 6.39 2.27 24.80
CA ARG A 85 7.21 1.71 25.88
C ARG A 85 8.17 2.75 26.47
N GLN A 86 8.91 3.47 25.63
CA GLN A 86 9.83 4.53 26.09
C GLN A 86 9.08 5.66 26.81
N ARG A 87 7.87 5.99 26.36
CA ARG A 87 7.01 6.98 27.02
C ARG A 87 6.59 6.51 28.41
N PHE A 88 6.15 5.27 28.57
CA PHE A 88 5.82 4.71 29.88
C PHE A 88 7.03 4.66 30.81
N GLU A 89 8.19 4.21 30.33
CA GLU A 89 9.43 4.19 31.11
C GLU A 89 9.79 5.58 31.66
N ARG A 90 9.60 6.65 30.86
CA ARG A 90 9.82 8.04 31.29
C ARG A 90 8.82 8.55 32.33
N LEU A 91 7.58 8.05 32.32
CA LEU A 91 6.55 8.47 33.27
C LEU A 91 6.68 7.79 34.64
N LEU A 92 7.42 6.67 34.70
CA LEU A 92 7.64 5.89 35.92
C LEU A 92 8.97 6.22 36.63
N GLN A 93 9.77 7.10 36.04
CA GLN A 93 11.01 7.66 36.63
C GLN A 93 10.69 8.95 37.39
#